data_AF-A0A938RLE8-F1
#
_entry.id   AF-A0A938RLE8-F1
#
_cell.length_a   1.000
_cell.length_b   1.000
_cell.length_c   1.000
_cell.angle_alpha   90.00
_cell.angle_beta   90.00
_cell.angle_gamma   90.00
#
_symmetry.space_group_name_H-M   'P 1'
#
loop_
_entity.id
_entity.type
_entity.pdbx_description
1 polymer ?
#
loop_
_entity_poly.entity_id
_entity_poly.type
_entity_poly.pdbx_seq_one_letter_code
_entity_poly.pdbx_strand_id
1 'polypeptide(L)'
;MIISELFYQEIEQLLKDVEQAIAGTGDVREQMRAFIVQVSRAIVENNDFFKVYVARLTDEAEKPGTTKMITTFFDGYVSRLKAIIEKGIASGVFRQVDAESIARASYSLMVGSIFMKHAMKVDLDLDYQNKTQIDLLLEAIKK
;
A
#
# COMPACT_ATOMS: atom_id res chain seq x y z
N MET A 1 26.57 -5.03 3.18
CA MET A 1 25.21 -5.43 2.82
C MET A 1 24.56 -5.97 4.09
N ILE A 2 23.27 -6.06 4.30
CA ILE A 2 22.54 -7.17 3.68
C ILE A 2 21.04 -6.98 3.94
N ILE A 3 20.57 -6.57 5.14
CA ILE A 3 19.13 -6.65 5.41
C ILE A 3 18.34 -5.41 4.94
N SER A 4 18.78 -4.17 5.19
CA SER A 4 18.03 -2.99 4.70
C SER A 4 18.02 -2.87 3.17
N GLU A 5 19.12 -3.28 2.51
CA GLU A 5 19.18 -3.35 1.03
C GLU A 5 18.29 -4.46 0.47
N LEU A 6 18.26 -5.64 1.09
CA LEU A 6 17.34 -6.69 0.70
C LEU A 6 15.89 -6.21 0.82
N PHE A 7 15.53 -5.59 1.95
CA PHE A 7 14.18 -5.03 2.13
C PHE A 7 13.80 -4.00 1.07
N TYR A 8 14.74 -3.13 0.71
CA TYR A 8 14.55 -2.16 -0.36
C TYR A 8 14.23 -2.86 -1.69
N GLN A 9 15.04 -3.87 -2.06
CA GLN A 9 14.84 -4.64 -3.29
C GLN A 9 13.50 -5.38 -3.30
N GLU A 10 13.11 -6.00 -2.19
CA GLU A 10 11.83 -6.70 -2.06
C GLU A 10 10.63 -5.75 -2.20
N ILE A 11 10.70 -4.56 -1.58
CA ILE A 11 9.64 -3.55 -1.71
C ILE A 11 9.54 -3.03 -3.14
N GLU A 12 10.67 -2.70 -3.77
CA GLU A 12 10.65 -2.23 -5.17
C GLU A 12 10.13 -3.29 -6.12
N GLN A 13 10.55 -4.54 -5.95
CA GLN A 13 10.09 -5.66 -6.76
C GLN A 13 8.59 -5.88 -6.57
N LEU A 14 8.09 -5.86 -5.33
CA LEU A 14 6.66 -5.95 -5.02
C LEU A 14 5.86 -4.85 -5.74
N LEU A 15 6.31 -3.59 -5.64
CA LEU A 15 5.61 -2.46 -6.26
C LEU A 15 5.62 -2.56 -7.80
N LYS A 16 6.71 -3.07 -8.37
CA LYS A 16 6.83 -3.32 -9.81
C LYS A 16 5.92 -4.46 -10.27
N ASP A 17 5.83 -5.54 -9.51
CA ASP A 17 4.97 -6.68 -9.80
C ASP A 17 3.49 -6.26 -9.74
N VAL A 18 3.13 -5.40 -8.78
CA VAL A 18 1.81 -4.78 -8.72
C VAL A 18 1.53 -3.94 -9.97
N GLU A 19 2.47 -3.08 -10.39
CA GLU A 19 2.30 -2.27 -11.62
C GLU A 19 2.10 -3.14 -12.87
N GLN A 20 2.87 -4.22 -12.99
CA GLN A 20 2.74 -5.16 -14.10
C GLN A 20 1.40 -5.91 -14.06
N ALA A 21 0.96 -6.34 -12.87
CA ALA A 21 -0.28 -7.07 -12.69
C ALA A 21 -1.53 -6.21 -13.02
N ILE A 22 -1.44 -4.90 -12.85
CA ILE A 22 -2.54 -3.98 -13.19
C ILE A 22 -2.43 -3.39 -14.60
N ALA A 23 -1.32 -3.64 -15.31
CA ALA A 23 -1.13 -3.15 -16.67
C ALA A 23 -2.23 -3.71 -17.59
N GLY A 24 -2.96 -2.81 -18.26
CA GLY A 24 -4.09 -3.20 -19.11
C GLY A 24 -5.38 -3.55 -18.37
N THR A 25 -5.45 -3.40 -17.04
CA THR A 25 -6.71 -3.46 -16.29
C THR A 25 -7.62 -2.31 -16.73
N GLY A 26 -8.90 -2.59 -16.93
CA GLY A 26 -9.86 -1.78 -17.70
C GLY A 26 -9.98 -0.31 -17.26
N ASP A 27 -11.08 0.05 -16.62
CA ASP A 27 -11.31 1.45 -16.25
C ASP A 27 -10.50 1.87 -15.01
N VAL A 28 -10.46 3.16 -14.70
CA VAL A 28 -9.64 3.67 -13.58
C VAL A 28 -10.10 3.18 -12.20
N ARG A 29 -11.38 2.80 -12.04
CA ARG A 29 -11.90 2.20 -10.81
C ARG A 29 -11.37 0.78 -10.67
N GLU A 30 -11.38 0.03 -11.77
CA GLU A 30 -10.79 -1.30 -11.83
C GLU A 30 -9.28 -1.24 -11.59
N GLN A 31 -8.57 -0.26 -12.15
CA GLN A 31 -7.14 -0.05 -11.89
C GLN A 31 -6.85 0.22 -10.41
N MET A 32 -7.64 1.09 -9.77
CA MET A 32 -7.49 1.38 -8.34
C MET A 32 -7.76 0.15 -7.48
N ARG A 33 -8.86 -0.58 -7.75
CA ARG A 33 -9.18 -1.81 -7.04
C ARG A 33 -8.09 -2.86 -7.23
N ALA A 34 -7.63 -3.07 -8.46
CA ALA A 34 -6.59 -4.03 -8.78
C ALA A 34 -5.27 -3.68 -8.08
N PHE A 35 -4.87 -2.40 -8.07
CA PHE A 35 -3.64 -1.97 -7.40
C PHE A 35 -3.62 -2.40 -5.93
N ILE A 36 -4.67 -2.07 -5.18
CA ILE A 36 -4.69 -2.36 -3.75
C ILE A 36 -4.90 -3.86 -3.49
N VAL A 37 -5.71 -4.56 -4.29
CA VAL A 37 -5.87 -6.02 -4.18
C VAL A 37 -4.52 -6.71 -4.37
N GLN A 38 -3.73 -6.30 -5.37
CA GLN A 38 -2.41 -6.88 -5.61
C GLN A 38 -1.43 -6.55 -4.48
N VAL A 39 -1.44 -5.32 -3.95
CA VAL A 39 -0.62 -4.97 -2.79
C VAL A 39 -1.02 -5.80 -1.56
N SER A 40 -2.33 -5.93 -1.29
CA SER A 40 -2.86 -6.73 -0.18
C SER A 40 -2.45 -8.19 -0.31
N ARG A 41 -2.59 -8.76 -1.52
CA ARG A 41 -2.16 -10.11 -1.83
C ARG A 41 -0.67 -10.28 -1.57
N ALA A 42 0.15 -9.37 -2.07
CA ALA A 42 1.60 -9.42 -1.85
C ALA A 42 1.96 -9.33 -0.35
N ILE A 43 1.21 -8.57 0.45
CA ILE A 43 1.39 -8.51 1.91
C ILE A 43 1.06 -9.85 2.57
N VAL A 44 -0.03 -10.50 2.16
CA VAL A 44 -0.45 -11.79 2.70
C VAL A 44 0.53 -12.89 2.30
N GLU A 45 0.94 -12.93 1.03
CA GLU A 45 1.91 -13.91 0.51
C GLU A 45 3.30 -13.74 1.13
N ASN A 46 3.68 -12.50 1.48
CA ASN A 46 4.95 -12.17 2.13
C ASN A 46 4.76 -11.86 3.63
N ASN A 47 3.89 -12.60 4.33
CA ASN A 47 3.52 -12.28 5.71
C ASN A 47 4.71 -12.15 6.68
N ASP A 48 5.68 -13.05 6.59
CA ASP A 48 6.87 -13.02 7.46
C ASP A 48 7.74 -11.78 7.21
N PHE A 49 7.84 -11.33 5.96
CA PHE A 49 8.52 -10.09 5.62
C PHE A 49 7.83 -8.89 6.30
N PHE A 50 6.51 -8.80 6.20
CA PHE A 50 5.75 -7.69 6.79
C PHE A 50 5.68 -7.73 8.31
N LYS A 51 5.79 -8.92 8.92
CA LYS A 51 6.01 -9.08 10.35
C LYS A 51 7.34 -8.47 10.79
N VAL A 52 8.42 -8.72 10.06
CA VAL A 52 9.75 -8.12 10.34
C VAL A 52 9.74 -6.62 10.05
N TYR A 53 9.05 -6.19 8.99
CA TYR A 53 8.86 -4.79 8.65
C TYR A 53 8.26 -4.00 9.83
N VAL A 54 7.17 -4.51 10.43
CA VAL A 54 6.54 -3.87 11.60
C VAL A 54 7.44 -3.91 12.84
N ALA A 55 8.15 -5.00 13.11
CA ALA A 55 9.09 -5.06 14.23
C ALA A 55 10.21 -4.01 14.10
N ARG A 56 10.67 -3.73 12.87
CA ARG A 56 11.66 -2.68 12.63
C ARG A 56 11.09 -1.28 12.75
N LEU A 57 9.84 -1.08 12.33
CA LEU A 57 9.11 0.16 12.57
C LEU A 57 9.03 0.50 14.06
N THR A 58 8.89 -0.49 14.95
CA THR A 58 8.81 -0.23 16.39
C THR A 58 10.17 -0.03 17.04
N ASP A 59 11.15 -0.85 16.65
CA ASP A 59 12.41 -0.95 17.40
C ASP A 59 13.52 -0.05 16.85
N GLU A 60 13.39 0.38 15.58
CA GLU A 60 14.48 1.02 14.84
C GLU A 60 14.04 2.21 13.98
N ALA A 61 12.85 2.80 14.22
CA ALA A 61 12.32 3.89 13.38
C ALA A 61 13.30 5.05 13.13
N GLU A 62 14.11 5.38 14.14
CA GLU A 62 15.09 6.48 14.10
C GLU A 62 16.43 6.09 13.45
N LYS A 63 16.64 4.80 13.13
CA LYS A 63 17.89 4.34 12.48
C LYS A 63 17.83 4.64 10.98
N PRO A 64 18.86 5.29 10.38
CA PRO A 64 18.84 5.71 8.97
C PRO A 64 18.52 4.59 7.96
N GLY A 65 19.02 3.37 8.20
CA GLY A 65 18.77 2.22 7.32
C GLY A 65 17.32 1.71 7.37
N THR A 66 16.62 1.94 8.48
CA THR A 66 15.21 1.59 8.67
C THR A 66 14.32 2.71 8.13
N THR A 67 14.69 3.97 8.36
CA THR A 67 14.00 5.12 7.75
C THR A 67 13.94 5.02 6.24
N LYS A 68 15.07 4.72 5.56
CA LYS A 68 15.11 4.58 4.09
C LYS A 68 14.16 3.50 3.58
N MET A 69 14.15 2.34 4.22
CA MET A 69 13.25 1.23 3.87
C MET A 69 11.78 1.64 3.98
N ILE A 70 11.41 2.27 5.10
CA ILE A 70 10.04 2.70 5.37
C ILE A 70 9.60 3.75 4.34
N THR A 71 10.45 4.74 4.08
CA THR A 71 10.13 5.81 3.13
C THR A 71 10.04 5.28 1.71
N THR A 72 10.86 4.30 1.30
CA THR A 72 10.75 3.68 -0.03
C THR A 72 9.38 3.04 -0.25
N PHE A 73 8.88 2.28 0.72
CA PHE A 73 7.56 1.66 0.57
C PHE A 73 6.44 2.71 0.56
N PHE A 74 6.52 3.68 1.46
CA PHE A 74 5.58 4.79 1.53
C PHE A 74 5.54 5.60 0.23
N ASP A 75 6.67 6.12 -0.23
CA ASP A 75 6.76 6.97 -1.42
C ASP A 75 6.35 6.19 -2.67
N GLY A 76 6.79 4.93 -2.77
CA GLY A 76 6.48 4.07 -3.91
C GLY A 76 4.99 3.72 -4.00
N TYR A 77 4.35 3.43 -2.88
CA TYR A 77 2.91 3.18 -2.82
C TYR A 77 2.11 4.47 -3.09
N VAL A 78 2.44 5.56 -2.40
CA VAL A 78 1.69 6.82 -2.46
C VAL A 78 1.74 7.41 -3.86
N SER A 79 2.92 7.44 -4.50
CA SER A 79 3.07 7.96 -5.85
C SER A 79 2.21 7.22 -6.89
N ARG A 80 2.21 5.88 -6.85
CA ARG A 80 1.43 5.03 -7.77
C ARG A 80 -0.06 5.20 -7.59
N LEU A 81 -0.53 5.15 -6.34
CA LEU A 81 -1.96 5.30 -6.05
C LEU A 81 -2.45 6.72 -6.37
N LYS A 82 -1.66 7.74 -6.04
CA LYS A 82 -1.92 9.13 -6.41
C LYS A 82 -2.13 9.28 -7.92
N ALA A 83 -1.24 8.71 -8.74
CA ALA A 83 -1.35 8.78 -10.19
C ALA A 83 -2.65 8.14 -10.72
N ILE A 84 -3.10 7.03 -10.13
CA ILE A 84 -4.38 6.39 -10.48
C ILE A 84 -5.55 7.32 -10.13
N ILE A 85 -5.53 7.93 -8.94
CA ILE A 85 -6.59 8.84 -8.49
C ILE A 85 -6.65 10.09 -9.38
N GLU A 86 -5.50 10.71 -9.68
CA GLU A 86 -5.41 11.89 -10.56
C GLU A 86 -5.95 11.61 -11.96
N LYS A 87 -5.64 10.42 -12.52
CA LYS A 87 -6.22 9.97 -13.79
C LYS A 87 -7.75 9.83 -13.71
N GLY A 88 -8.27 9.34 -12.58
CA GLY A 88 -9.70 9.20 -12.38
C GLY A 88 -10.42 10.54 -12.20
N ILE A 89 -9.76 11.51 -11.57
CA ILE A 89 -10.25 12.90 -11.49
C ILE A 89 -10.28 13.53 -12.89
N ALA A 90 -9.18 13.43 -13.65
CA ALA A 90 -9.06 14.02 -14.99
C ALA A 90 -10.06 13.43 -16.00
N SER A 91 -10.40 12.15 -15.86
CA SER A 91 -11.41 11.49 -16.69
C SER A 91 -12.86 11.69 -16.21
N GLY A 92 -13.07 12.40 -15.09
CA GLY A 92 -14.38 12.67 -14.52
C GLY A 92 -15.04 11.47 -13.82
N VAL A 93 -14.29 10.39 -13.62
CA VAL A 93 -14.74 9.17 -12.94
C VAL A 93 -14.76 9.35 -11.42
N PHE A 94 -13.76 10.05 -10.88
CA PHE A 94 -13.67 10.42 -9.47
C PHE A 94 -14.01 11.89 -9.27
N ARG A 95 -14.52 12.24 -8.09
CA ARG A 95 -14.75 13.64 -7.70
C ARG A 95 -13.41 14.33 -7.40
N GLN A 96 -13.41 15.66 -7.44
CA GLN A 96 -12.22 16.45 -7.08
C GLN A 96 -11.86 16.22 -5.61
N VAL A 97 -10.67 15.68 -5.35
CA VAL A 97 -10.11 15.45 -4.02
C VAL A 97 -8.61 15.73 -4.04
N ASP A 98 -8.00 15.86 -2.87
CA ASP A 98 -6.54 15.81 -2.76
C ASP A 98 -6.07 14.36 -2.87
N ALA A 99 -5.60 13.98 -4.07
CA ALA A 99 -5.16 12.63 -4.40
C ALA A 99 -4.02 12.13 -3.51
N GLU A 100 -3.13 13.03 -3.09
CA GLU A 100 -2.00 12.68 -2.23
C GLU A 100 -2.47 12.33 -0.81
N SER A 101 -3.39 13.13 -0.26
CA SER A 101 -3.99 12.84 1.05
C SER A 101 -4.75 11.52 1.06
N ILE A 102 -5.52 11.21 0.00
CA ILE A 102 -6.21 9.93 -0.11
C ILE A 102 -5.21 8.77 -0.20
N ALA A 103 -4.14 8.91 -1.00
CA ALA A 103 -3.13 7.88 -1.13
C ALA A 103 -2.39 7.62 0.20
N ARG A 104 -2.07 8.67 0.95
CA ARG A 104 -1.47 8.56 2.30
C ARG A 104 -2.41 7.92 3.30
N ALA A 105 -3.70 8.26 3.27
CA ALA A 105 -4.70 7.64 4.14
C ALA A 105 -4.81 6.13 3.85
N SER A 106 -4.85 5.75 2.57
CA SER A 106 -4.86 4.35 2.13
C SER A 106 -3.65 3.57 2.64
N TYR A 107 -2.44 4.13 2.48
CA TYR A 107 -1.22 3.53 3.00
C TYR A 107 -1.27 3.34 4.53
N SER A 108 -1.73 4.37 5.24
CA SER A 108 -1.80 4.36 6.71
C SER A 108 -2.77 3.31 7.22
N LEU A 109 -3.93 3.15 6.56
CA LEU A 109 -4.90 2.11 6.86
C LEU A 109 -4.33 0.71 6.66
N MET A 110 -3.63 0.50 5.54
CA MET A 110 -2.98 -0.77 5.22
C MET A 110 -1.89 -1.12 6.23
N VAL A 111 -0.93 -0.21 6.48
CA VAL A 111 0.14 -0.45 7.46
C VAL A 111 -0.43 -0.58 8.88
N GLY A 112 -1.48 0.15 9.21
CA GLY A 112 -2.23 0.00 10.46
C GLY A 112 -2.78 -1.42 10.64
N SER A 113 -3.35 -2.02 9.59
CA SER A 113 -3.82 -3.41 9.61
C SER A 113 -2.68 -4.41 9.87
N ILE A 114 -1.54 -4.22 9.19
CA ILE A 114 -0.34 -5.06 9.41
C ILE A 114 0.17 -4.90 10.85
N PHE A 115 0.20 -3.67 11.37
CA PHE A 115 0.60 -3.37 12.74
C PHE A 115 -0.31 -4.03 13.78
N MET A 116 -1.64 -3.89 13.62
CA MET A 116 -2.61 -4.53 14.51
C MET A 116 -2.43 -6.04 14.58
N LYS A 117 -2.24 -6.69 13.42
CA LYS A 117 -1.99 -8.14 13.38
C LYS A 117 -0.66 -8.53 14.04
N HIS A 118 0.43 -7.86 13.67
CA HIS A 118 1.78 -8.35 14.00
C HIS A 118 2.35 -7.79 15.30
N ALA A 119 2.12 -6.51 15.61
CA ALA A 119 2.59 -5.89 16.85
C ALA A 119 1.57 -6.09 17.98
N MET A 120 0.29 -5.80 17.72
CA MET A 120 -0.77 -5.88 18.75
C MET A 120 -1.38 -7.28 18.92
N LYS A 121 -1.03 -8.23 18.05
CA LYS A 121 -1.52 -9.62 18.08
C LYS A 121 -3.05 -9.73 17.96
N VAL A 122 -3.69 -8.78 17.29
CA VAL A 122 -5.12 -8.87 16.96
C VAL A 122 -5.32 -9.96 15.91
N ASP A 123 -6.30 -10.83 16.14
CA ASP A 123 -6.73 -11.80 15.13
C ASP A 123 -7.47 -11.06 14.01
N LEU A 124 -6.72 -10.74 12.96
CA LEU A 124 -7.17 -9.92 11.84
C LEU A 124 -6.88 -10.65 10.53
N ASP A 125 -7.93 -10.82 9.71
CA ASP A 125 -7.81 -11.20 8.32
C ASP A 125 -7.38 -9.96 7.51
N LEU A 126 -6.11 -9.93 7.09
CA LEU A 126 -5.56 -8.80 6.35
C LEU A 126 -6.20 -8.65 4.97
N ASP A 127 -6.56 -9.75 4.32
CA ASP A 127 -7.16 -9.69 2.98
C ASP A 127 -8.56 -9.07 3.07
N TYR A 128 -9.38 -9.55 4.01
CA TYR A 128 -10.70 -8.98 4.26
C TYR A 128 -10.63 -7.52 4.71
N GLN A 129 -9.74 -7.19 5.64
CA GLN A 129 -9.59 -5.84 6.17
C GLN A 129 -9.16 -4.85 5.09
N ASN A 130 -8.15 -5.19 4.28
CA ASN A 130 -7.67 -4.33 3.21
C ASN A 130 -8.75 -4.15 2.13
N LYS A 131 -9.47 -5.22 1.75
CA LYS A 131 -10.61 -5.13 0.81
C LYS A 131 -11.68 -4.16 1.29
N THR A 132 -12.07 -4.27 2.56
CA THR A 132 -13.07 -3.40 3.17
C THR A 132 -12.62 -1.93 3.16
N GLN A 133 -11.36 -1.66 3.51
CA GLN A 133 -10.80 -0.30 3.49
C GLN A 133 -10.82 0.31 2.09
N ILE A 134 -10.54 -0.48 1.04
CA ILE A 134 -10.59 -0.01 -0.36
C ILE A 134 -12.00 0.39 -0.76
N ASP A 135 -12.99 -0.48 -0.49
CA ASP A 135 -14.36 -0.21 -0.91
C ASP A 135 -14.89 1.07 -0.25
N LEU A 136 -14.52 1.31 1.01
CA LEU A 136 -14.81 2.57 1.70
C LEU A 136 -14.10 3.78 1.05
N LEU A 137 -12.83 3.65 0.67
CA LEU A 137 -12.08 4.70 -0.02
C LEU A 137 -12.66 5.00 -1.41
N LEU A 138 -13.02 3.97 -2.18
CA LEU A 138 -13.62 4.09 -3.51
C LEU A 138 -14.96 4.81 -3.43
N GLU A 139 -15.83 4.43 -2.49
CA GLU A 139 -17.10 5.14 -2.28
C GLU A 139 -16.86 6.59 -1.81
N ALA A 140 -15.81 6.84 -1.02
CA ALA A 140 -15.46 8.19 -0.59
C ALA A 140 -14.92 9.10 -1.72
N ILE A 141 -14.46 8.57 -2.85
CA ILE A 141 -13.96 9.40 -3.99
C ILE A 141 -14.86 9.34 -5.23
N LYS A 142 -15.88 8.50 -5.19
CA LYS A 142 -16.88 8.39 -6.24
C LYS A 142 -17.62 9.71 -6.45
N LYS A 143 -17.94 9.97 -7.71
CA LYS A 143 -18.76 11.12 -8.12
C LYS A 143 -20.24 10.84 -7.93
#